data_AF-B7P4B1-F1
#
_entry.id   AF-B7P4B1-F1
#
_cell.length_a   1.000
_cell.length_b   1.000
_cell.length_c   1.000
_cell.angle_alpha   90.00
_cell.angle_beta   90.00
_cell.angle_gamma   90.00
#
_symmetry.space_group_name_H-M   'P 1'
#
loop_
_entity.id
_entity.type
_entity.pdbx_description
1 polymer ?
#
loop_
_entity_poly.entity_id
_entity_poly.type
_entity_poly.pdbx_seq_one_letter_code
_entity_poly.pdbx_strand_id
1 'polypeptide(L)'
;ELVPYGNARLQGSASDGGPATFVCRLGDPKCLADILHTCAIALYPNTSLHLKFIACTLRNHDPASAVWKCAGDVMGMVPQKIMSCVNSLQGKRLFQRMGTRTSGISPPITRFPSVAFNGYISPMEQRQIQHNLKALICGHFKSPVPRACQPKAFALEDE
;
A
#
# COMPACT_ATOMS: atom_id res chain seq x y z
N GLU A 1 -1.75 -6.50 3.43
CA GLU A 1 -0.86 -5.38 3.82
C GLU A 1 -0.58 -4.52 2.60
N LEU A 2 -0.22 -3.24 2.77
CA LEU A 2 0.19 -2.34 1.68
C LEU A 2 1.67 -1.95 1.85
N VAL A 3 2.40 -1.87 0.72
CA VAL A 3 3.81 -1.46 0.67
C VAL A 3 3.95 -0.33 -0.36
N PRO A 4 3.65 0.94 0.01
CA PRO A 4 3.75 2.08 -0.90
C PRO A 4 5.21 2.40 -1.20
N TYR A 5 5.62 2.21 -2.44
CA TYR A 5 6.99 2.40 -2.93
C TYR A 5 7.04 2.46 -4.45
N GLY A 6 6.22 1.61 -5.09
CA GLY A 6 6.15 1.55 -6.55
C GLY A 6 7.51 1.28 -7.19
N ASN A 7 7.83 2.05 -8.23
CA ASN A 7 9.08 1.98 -8.97
C ASN A 7 10.12 3.02 -8.51
N ALA A 8 9.96 3.60 -7.32
CA ALA A 8 10.96 4.49 -6.76
C ALA A 8 12.33 3.80 -6.73
N ARG A 9 13.39 4.51 -7.12
CA ARG A 9 14.76 3.97 -7.09
C ARG A 9 15.53 4.61 -5.95
N LEU A 10 16.20 3.77 -5.16
CA LEU A 10 17.33 4.19 -4.35
C LEU A 10 18.43 4.65 -5.31
N GLN A 11 18.78 5.93 -5.31
CA GLN A 11 19.97 6.43 -6.00
C GLN A 11 20.99 6.81 -4.94
N GLY A 12 22.12 6.11 -4.93
CA GLY A 12 23.18 6.30 -3.95
C GLY A 12 23.39 5.05 -3.11
N SER A 13 24.23 4.14 -3.60
CA SER A 13 25.15 3.49 -2.68
C SER A 13 26.06 4.59 -2.18
N ALA A 14 26.27 4.62 -0.88
CA ALA A 14 27.37 5.34 -0.29
C ALA A 14 28.68 4.72 -0.81
N SER A 15 29.13 5.15 -1.98
CA SER A 15 30.53 5.00 -2.37
C SER A 15 31.46 5.66 -1.32
N ASP A 16 30.89 6.57 -0.51
CA ASP A 16 31.61 7.47 0.39
C ASP A 16 31.15 7.34 1.86
N GLY A 17 30.41 6.28 2.24
CA GLY A 17 29.95 6.06 3.62
C GLY A 17 28.85 6.99 4.16
N GLY A 18 28.26 7.86 3.33
CA GLY A 18 27.11 8.69 3.69
C GLY A 18 25.76 7.93 3.81
N PRO A 19 24.74 8.50 4.47
CA PRO A 19 23.42 7.88 4.53
C PRO A 19 22.80 7.77 3.13
N ALA A 20 22.22 6.61 2.79
CA ALA A 20 21.51 6.39 1.54
C ALA A 20 20.47 7.51 1.29
N THR A 21 20.69 8.34 0.29
CA THR A 21 19.81 9.44 -0.09
C THR A 21 18.74 8.91 -1.04
N PHE A 22 17.46 9.21 -0.76
CA PHE A 22 16.40 8.94 -1.74
C PHE A 22 16.44 10.06 -2.75
N VAL A 23 16.68 9.73 -4.01
CA VAL A 23 16.36 10.65 -5.10
C VAL A 23 14.88 10.43 -5.44
N CYS A 24 14.02 10.94 -4.58
CA CYS A 24 12.80 11.54 -5.09
C CYS A 24 13.19 12.94 -5.52
N ARG A 25 13.23 13.18 -6.83
CA ARG A 25 13.45 14.54 -7.33
C ARG A 25 12.42 15.43 -6.63
N LEU A 26 12.88 16.53 -6.04
CA LEU A 26 12.01 17.51 -5.41
C LEU A 26 10.87 17.83 -6.39
N GLY A 27 9.62 17.60 -5.98
CA GLY A 27 8.44 17.85 -6.83
C GLY A 27 7.91 16.68 -7.65
N ASP A 28 8.43 15.44 -7.54
CA ASP A 28 7.74 14.27 -8.11
C ASP A 28 6.47 13.94 -7.28
N PRO A 29 5.25 14.15 -7.84
CA PRO A 29 4.01 13.94 -7.10
C PRO A 29 3.80 12.46 -6.72
N LYS A 30 4.35 11.51 -7.48
CA LYS A 30 4.18 10.08 -7.22
C LYS A 30 4.96 9.65 -5.99
N CYS A 31 6.19 10.12 -5.83
CA CYS A 31 6.96 9.84 -4.62
C CYS A 31 6.34 10.50 -3.38
N LEU A 32 5.83 11.73 -3.52
CA LEU A 32 5.12 12.38 -2.42
C LEU A 32 3.92 11.54 -1.95
N ALA A 33 3.15 10.97 -2.90
CA ALA A 33 2.03 10.09 -2.60
C ALA A 33 2.47 8.81 -1.86
N ASP A 34 3.56 8.17 -2.27
CA ASP A 34 4.02 6.94 -1.61
C ASP A 34 4.53 7.21 -0.18
N ILE A 35 5.27 8.31 0.05
CA ILE A 35 5.69 8.71 1.40
C ILE A 35 4.47 9.06 2.26
N LEU A 36 3.48 9.75 1.67
CA LEU A 36 2.22 10.08 2.33
C LEU A 36 1.49 8.83 2.82
N HIS A 37 1.31 7.84 1.95
CA HIS A 37 0.67 6.57 2.30
C HIS A 37 1.49 5.78 3.32
N THR A 38 2.81 5.79 3.18
CA THR A 38 3.73 5.17 4.14
C THR A 38 3.57 5.78 5.55
N CYS A 39 3.53 7.11 5.64
CA CYS A 39 3.31 7.82 6.90
C CYS A 39 1.93 7.54 7.49
N ALA A 40 0.88 7.46 6.67
CA ALA A 40 -0.46 7.11 7.14
C ALA A 40 -0.51 5.70 7.73
N ILE A 41 0.11 4.71 7.09
CA ILE A 41 0.20 3.34 7.60
C ILE A 41 0.95 3.29 8.93
N ALA A 42 2.06 4.02 9.04
CA ALA A 42 2.91 4.01 10.23
C ALA A 42 2.27 4.71 11.44
N LEU A 43 1.61 5.85 11.23
CA LEU A 43 0.98 6.63 12.30
C LEU A 43 -0.39 6.07 12.70
N TYR A 44 -1.09 5.40 11.78
CA TYR A 44 -2.43 4.87 11.99
C TYR A 44 -2.45 3.38 11.60
N PRO A 45 -1.92 2.48 12.46
CA PRO A 45 -1.77 1.07 12.15
C PRO A 45 -3.10 0.31 12.00
N ASN A 46 -4.23 0.91 12.41
CA ASN A 46 -5.55 0.36 12.16
C ASN A 46 -5.84 0.29 10.65
N THR A 47 -6.00 -0.93 10.13
CA THR A 47 -6.20 -1.18 8.70
C THR A 47 -7.40 -0.46 8.11
N SER A 48 -8.51 -0.37 8.83
CA SER A 48 -9.71 0.31 8.33
C SER A 48 -9.44 1.81 8.13
N LEU A 49 -8.74 2.44 9.07
CA LEU A 49 -8.45 3.88 9.02
C LEU A 49 -7.52 4.22 7.86
N HIS A 50 -6.35 3.57 7.79
CA HIS A 50 -5.40 3.90 6.72
C HIS A 50 -5.90 3.49 5.34
N LEU A 51 -6.69 2.41 5.19
CA LEU A 51 -7.26 2.06 3.90
C LEU A 51 -8.28 3.09 3.41
N LYS A 52 -9.13 3.63 4.29
CA LYS A 52 -10.06 4.71 3.93
C LYS A 52 -9.31 5.94 3.45
N PHE A 53 -8.27 6.35 4.17
CA PHE A 53 -7.43 7.47 3.80
C PHE A 53 -6.71 7.26 2.46
N ILE A 54 -6.07 6.10 2.27
CA ILE A 54 -5.36 5.76 1.03
C ILE A 54 -6.32 5.70 -0.16
N ALA A 55 -7.48 5.06 0.00
CA ALA A 55 -8.49 4.99 -1.04
C ALA A 55 -9.03 6.39 -1.43
N CYS A 56 -9.22 7.28 -0.45
CA CYS A 56 -9.59 8.66 -0.73
C CYS A 56 -8.48 9.39 -1.49
N THR A 57 -7.24 9.35 -1.00
CA THR A 57 -6.12 10.08 -1.63
C THR A 57 -5.79 9.59 -3.04
N LEU A 58 -5.93 8.29 -3.32
CA LEU A 58 -5.75 7.72 -4.68
C LEU A 58 -6.77 8.24 -5.72
N ARG A 59 -7.92 8.78 -5.28
CA ARG A 59 -8.94 9.37 -6.16
C ARG A 59 -8.69 10.85 -6.46
N ASN A 60 -7.65 11.45 -5.90
CA ASN A 60 -7.32 12.87 -6.05
C ASN A 60 -6.01 13.02 -6.84
N HIS A 61 -5.93 14.04 -7.69
CA HIS A 61 -4.77 14.26 -8.57
C HIS A 61 -3.58 14.92 -7.87
N ASP A 62 -3.81 15.65 -6.78
CA ASP A 62 -2.78 16.32 -5.99
C ASP A 62 -2.72 15.73 -4.57
N PRO A 63 -1.67 14.97 -4.24
CA PRO A 63 -1.50 14.39 -2.91
C PRO A 63 -1.45 15.44 -1.79
N ALA A 64 -0.90 16.64 -2.05
CA ALA A 64 -0.68 17.66 -1.02
C ALA A 64 -2.01 18.27 -0.54
N SER A 65 -2.92 18.59 -1.45
CA SER A 65 -4.28 19.01 -1.09
C SER A 65 -5.15 17.85 -0.59
N ALA A 66 -4.95 16.63 -1.12
CA ALA A 66 -5.73 15.47 -0.74
C ALA A 66 -5.60 15.08 0.75
N VAL A 67 -4.44 15.33 1.38
CA VAL A 67 -4.21 14.97 2.80
C VAL A 67 -5.26 15.60 3.71
N TRP A 68 -5.54 16.89 3.53
CA TRP A 68 -6.42 17.65 4.41
C TRP A 68 -7.85 17.15 4.35
N LYS A 69 -8.36 16.97 3.12
CA LYS A 69 -9.70 16.41 2.88
C LYS A 69 -9.80 14.97 3.41
N CYS A 70 -8.92 14.10 2.92
CA CYS A 70 -9.03 12.66 3.19
C CYS A 70 -8.74 12.27 4.63
N ALA A 71 -7.86 13.00 5.33
CA ALA A 71 -7.67 12.78 6.76
C ALA A 71 -8.86 13.32 7.57
N GLY A 72 -9.44 14.45 7.16
CA GLY A 72 -10.64 15.01 7.79
C GLY A 72 -11.86 14.08 7.68
N ASP A 73 -11.99 13.34 6.59
CA ASP A 73 -13.05 12.36 6.37
C ASP A 73 -12.89 11.07 7.21
N VAL A 74 -11.72 10.85 7.83
CA VAL A 74 -11.44 9.67 8.65
C VAL A 74 -11.28 10.06 10.11
N MET A 75 -12.30 9.75 10.90
CA MET A 75 -12.30 10.01 12.34
C MET A 75 -11.03 9.47 13.02
N GLY A 76 -10.36 10.33 13.78
CA GLY A 76 -9.13 10.03 14.51
C GLY A 76 -7.84 10.27 13.73
N MET A 77 -7.90 10.59 12.43
CA MET A 77 -6.74 11.02 11.66
C MET A 77 -6.51 12.53 11.75
N VAL A 78 -5.25 12.92 11.90
CA VAL A 78 -4.80 14.32 12.00
C VAL A 78 -3.87 14.64 10.81
N PRO A 79 -4.29 15.48 9.85
CA PRO A 79 -3.52 15.75 8.64
C PRO A 79 -2.14 16.37 8.93
N GLN A 80 -2.03 17.23 9.95
CA GLN A 80 -0.76 17.84 10.36
C GLN A 80 0.27 16.80 10.78
N LYS A 81 -0.14 15.75 11.50
CA LYS A 81 0.77 14.66 11.92
C LYS A 81 1.29 13.90 10.70
N ILE A 82 0.43 13.65 9.72
CA ILE A 82 0.80 12.98 8.47
C ILE A 82 1.81 13.83 7.69
N MET A 83 1.51 15.11 7.46
CA MET A 83 2.42 16.01 6.75
C MET A 83 3.74 16.25 7.49
N SER A 84 3.71 16.32 8.82
CA SER A 84 4.93 16.37 9.63
C SER A 84 5.80 15.13 9.42
N CYS A 85 5.19 13.93 9.40
CA CYS A 85 5.90 12.70 9.07
C CYS A 85 6.49 12.74 7.66
N VAL A 86 5.71 13.14 6.65
CA VAL A 86 6.14 13.22 5.25
C VAL A 86 7.41 14.08 5.09
N ASN A 87 7.45 15.21 5.79
CA ASN A 87 8.58 16.15 5.73
C ASN A 87 9.75 15.79 6.64
N SER A 88 9.61 14.77 7.50
CA SER A 88 10.61 14.39 8.49
C SER A 88 11.62 13.36 7.99
N LEU A 89 12.76 13.26 8.68
CA LEU A 89 13.69 12.15 8.49
C LEU A 89 13.06 10.79 8.82
N GLN A 90 12.09 10.76 9.75
CA GLN A 90 11.35 9.54 10.08
C GLN A 90 10.53 9.05 8.87
N GLY A 91 9.82 9.94 8.17
CA GLY A 91 9.08 9.59 6.95
C GLY A 91 9.99 9.03 5.87
N LYS A 92 11.15 9.66 5.64
CA LYS A 92 12.19 9.13 4.74
C LYS A 92 12.64 7.73 5.16
N ARG A 93 12.94 7.52 6.45
CA ARG A 93 13.33 6.21 7.01
C ARG A 93 12.26 5.12 6.82
N LEU A 94 10.99 5.48 7.03
CA LEU A 94 9.86 4.58 6.79
C LEU A 94 9.76 4.20 5.32
N PHE A 95 9.93 5.17 4.41
CA PHE A 95 9.89 4.94 2.97
C PHE A 95 11.04 4.02 2.50
N GLN A 96 12.26 4.16 3.07
CA GLN A 96 13.36 3.21 2.77
C GLN A 96 12.96 1.78 3.10
N ARG A 97 12.32 1.58 4.26
CA ARG A 97 11.89 0.24 4.68
C ARG A 97 10.87 -0.34 3.70
N MET A 98 9.96 0.48 3.16
CA MET A 98 9.08 0.03 2.08
C MET A 98 9.87 -0.39 0.84
N GLY A 99 10.93 0.35 0.48
CA GLY A 99 11.85 -0.02 -0.60
C GLY A 99 12.55 -1.35 -0.37
N THR A 100 13.15 -1.56 0.82
CA THR A 100 13.80 -2.82 1.20
C THR A 100 12.83 -4.00 1.09
N ARG A 101 11.58 -3.82 1.52
CA ARG A 101 10.54 -4.85 1.42
C ARG A 101 10.16 -5.15 -0.03
N THR A 102 9.98 -4.12 -0.86
CA THR A 102 9.70 -4.29 -2.29
C THR A 102 10.84 -5.02 -3.00
N SER A 103 12.10 -4.69 -2.70
CA SER A 103 13.28 -5.37 -3.28
C SER A 103 13.48 -6.80 -2.77
N GLY A 104 12.96 -7.12 -1.59
CA GLY A 104 13.09 -8.45 -0.99
C GLY A 104 12.11 -9.49 -1.55
N ILE A 105 11.17 -9.10 -2.41
CA ILE A 105 10.21 -10.02 -3.03
C ILE A 105 10.88 -10.82 -4.14
N SER A 106 10.67 -12.14 -4.13
CA SER A 106 11.16 -13.07 -5.14
C SER A 106 10.00 -13.87 -5.76
N PRO A 107 9.88 -13.93 -7.10
CA PRO A 107 10.73 -13.24 -8.08
C PRO A 107 10.54 -11.70 -8.05
N PRO A 108 11.50 -10.91 -8.57
CA PRO A 108 11.40 -9.46 -8.57
C PRO A 108 10.12 -8.93 -9.22
N ILE A 109 9.55 -7.87 -8.65
CA ILE A 109 8.36 -7.22 -9.19
C ILE A 109 8.68 -6.57 -10.55
N THR A 110 7.97 -6.96 -11.59
CA THR A 110 8.14 -6.41 -12.95
C THR A 110 7.04 -5.43 -13.35
N ARG A 111 5.91 -5.40 -12.64
CA ARG A 111 4.76 -4.52 -12.92
C ARG A 111 4.11 -4.03 -11.62
N PHE A 112 3.65 -2.78 -11.63
CA PHE A 112 2.91 -2.17 -10.52
C PHE A 112 1.49 -1.79 -10.98
N PRO A 113 0.47 -1.89 -10.10
CA PRO A 113 0.51 -2.55 -8.80
C PRO A 113 0.71 -4.07 -8.93
N SER A 114 1.19 -4.70 -7.85
CA SER A 114 1.32 -6.16 -7.74
C SER A 114 0.78 -6.63 -6.39
N VAL A 115 0.20 -7.82 -6.36
CA VAL A 115 -0.32 -8.45 -5.13
C VAL A 115 0.38 -9.77 -4.87
N ALA A 116 0.97 -9.92 -3.69
CA ALA A 116 1.56 -11.18 -3.27
C ALA A 116 0.57 -11.96 -2.38
N PHE A 117 0.40 -13.25 -2.67
CA PHE A 117 -0.30 -14.19 -1.79
C PHE A 117 0.75 -15.06 -1.09
N ASN A 118 0.73 -15.07 0.25
CA ASN A 118 1.71 -15.79 1.07
C ASN A 118 3.18 -15.50 0.69
N GLY A 119 3.48 -14.25 0.32
CA GLY A 119 4.82 -13.82 -0.08
C GLY A 119 5.20 -14.11 -1.53
N TYR A 120 4.34 -14.76 -2.32
CA TYR A 120 4.60 -15.09 -3.71
C TYR A 120 3.73 -14.26 -4.68
N ILE A 121 4.33 -13.82 -5.80
CA ILE A 121 3.62 -13.12 -6.87
C ILE A 121 3.47 -14.07 -8.06
N SER A 122 2.28 -14.59 -8.27
CA SER A 122 1.96 -15.39 -9.45
C SER A 122 1.54 -14.52 -10.63
N PRO A 123 2.18 -14.63 -11.81
CA PRO A 123 1.76 -13.91 -13.02
C PRO A 123 0.33 -14.23 -13.47
N MET A 124 -0.16 -15.44 -13.18
CA MET A 124 -1.52 -15.85 -13.50
C MET A 124 -2.51 -15.14 -12.57
N GLU A 125 -2.23 -15.16 -11.26
CA GLU A 125 -3.07 -14.52 -10.24
C GLU A 125 -3.13 -13.00 -10.43
N GLN A 126 -2.03 -12.36 -10.88
CA GLN A 126 -2.03 -10.93 -11.22
C GLN A 126 -3.05 -10.56 -12.31
N ARG A 127 -3.40 -11.49 -13.21
CA ARG A 127 -4.46 -11.26 -14.20
C ARG A 127 -5.84 -11.50 -13.60
N GLN A 128 -5.99 -12.58 -12.84
CA GLN A 128 -7.28 -12.98 -12.26
C GLN A 128 -7.78 -11.99 -11.19
N ILE A 129 -6.87 -11.37 -10.44
CA ILE A 129 -7.21 -10.44 -9.37
C ILE A 129 -8.00 -9.22 -9.84
N GLN A 130 -7.81 -8.81 -11.09
CA GLN A 130 -8.54 -7.68 -11.70
C GLN A 130 -10.01 -8.03 -11.96
N HIS A 131 -10.32 -9.32 -12.13
CA HIS A 131 -11.67 -9.81 -12.37
C HIS A 131 -12.40 -10.15 -11.07
N ASN A 132 -11.75 -10.89 -10.17
CA ASN A 132 -12.38 -11.35 -8.94
C ASN A 132 -11.38 -11.55 -7.80
N LEU A 133 -10.99 -10.44 -7.16
CA LEU A 133 -10.13 -10.45 -5.98
C LEU A 133 -10.66 -11.37 -4.86
N LYS A 134 -11.98 -11.38 -4.62
CA LYS A 134 -12.57 -12.16 -3.54
C LYS A 134 -12.39 -13.66 -3.77
N ALA A 135 -12.72 -14.14 -4.97
CA ALA A 135 -12.58 -15.57 -5.30
C ALA A 135 -11.13 -16.04 -5.14
N LEU A 136 -10.19 -15.23 -5.60
CA LEU A 136 -8.77 -15.52 -5.49
C LEU A 136 -8.31 -15.58 -4.03
N ILE A 137 -8.65 -14.58 -3.20
CA ILE A 137 -8.39 -14.60 -1.76
C ILE A 137 -8.97 -15.86 -1.12
N CYS A 138 -10.22 -16.21 -1.44
CA CYS A 138 -10.89 -17.39 -0.89
C CYS A 138 -10.20 -18.70 -1.27
N GLY A 139 -9.63 -18.79 -2.48
CA GLY A 139 -8.86 -19.95 -2.94
C GLY A 139 -7.56 -20.19 -2.18
N HIS A 140 -7.00 -19.17 -1.50
CA HIS A 140 -5.79 -19.34 -0.68
C HIS A 140 -6.07 -19.79 0.76
N PHE A 141 -7.33 -19.85 1.21
CA PHE A 141 -7.65 -20.36 2.54
C PHE A 141 -7.71 -21.88 2.57
N LYS A 142 -7.12 -22.48 3.60
CA LYS A 142 -7.33 -23.90 3.93
C LYS A 142 -8.65 -24.05 4.67
N SER A 143 -9.27 -25.23 4.55
CA SER A 143 -10.50 -25.55 5.28
C SER A 143 -10.23 -25.58 6.80
N PRO A 144 -11.13 -25.04 7.65
CA PRO A 144 -12.37 -24.36 7.29
C PRO A 144 -12.13 -22.93 6.77
N VAL A 145 -12.81 -22.57 5.67
CA VAL A 145 -12.70 -21.22 5.08
C VAL A 145 -13.58 -20.21 5.83
N PRO A 146 -13.22 -18.91 5.84
CA PRO A 146 -14.05 -17.87 6.44
C PRO A 146 -15.46 -17.84 5.87
N ARG A 147 -16.46 -17.44 6.68
CA ARG A 147 -17.88 -17.34 6.25
C ARG A 147 -18.07 -16.55 4.96
N ALA A 148 -17.30 -15.49 4.76
CA ALA A 148 -17.36 -14.68 3.54
C ALA A 148 -16.96 -15.44 2.26
N CYS A 149 -16.18 -16.53 2.41
CA CYS A 149 -15.69 -17.40 1.34
C CYS A 149 -16.52 -18.67 1.16
N GLN A 150 -17.47 -18.94 2.05
CA GLN A 150 -18.38 -20.06 1.87
C GLN A 150 -19.28 -19.76 0.65
N PRO A 151 -19.58 -20.78 -0.17
CA PRO A 151 -20.63 -20.63 -1.18
C PRO A 151 -21.90 -20.18 -0.47
N LYS A 152 -22.65 -19.24 -1.08
CA LYS A 152 -23.98 -18.94 -0.58
C LYS A 152 -24.74 -20.26 -0.57
N ALA A 153 -25.19 -20.71 0.60
CA ALA A 153 -26.15 -21.79 0.65
C ALA A 153 -27.30 -21.34 -0.27
N PHE A 154 -27.56 -22.13 -1.31
CA PHE A 154 -28.80 -21.99 -2.06
C PHE A 154 -29.88 -22.22 -1.01
N ALA A 155 -30.53 -21.16 -0.55
CA ALA A 155 -31.82 -21.34 0.08
C ALA A 155 -32.65 -22.01 -1.02
N LEU A 156 -32.97 -23.28 -0.81
CA LEU A 156 -34.13 -23.86 -1.44
C LEU A 156 -35.28 -22.98 -0.95
N GLU A 157 -35.67 -22.01 -1.79
CA GLU A 157 -37.00 -21.44 -1.68
C GLU A 157 -37.92 -22.60 -2.07
N ASP A 158 -38.46 -23.26 -1.04
CA ASP A 158 -39.50 -24.27 -1.17
C ASP A 158 -40.73 -23.61 -1.82
N GLU A 159 -41.17 -24.23 -2.93
CA GLU A 159 -42.49 -24.24 -3.60
C GLU A 159 -43.30 -22.93 -3.77
#